data_AF-A0A2C8F928-F1
#
_entry.id   AF-A0A2C8F928-F1
#
_cell.length_a   1.000
_cell.length_b   1.000
_cell.length_c   1.000
_cell.angle_alpha   90.00
_cell.angle_beta   90.00
_cell.angle_gamma   90.00
#
_symmetry.space_group_name_H-M   'P 1'
#
loop_
_entity.id
_entity.type
_entity.pdbx_description
1 polymer ?
#
loop_
_entity_poly.entity_id
_entity_poly.type
_entity_poly.pdbx_seq_one_letter_code
_entity_poly.pdbx_strand_id
1 'polypeptide(L)' 'MEETTLKRVKSWELLMGLLFIFIGLSGIDSDEMYRWGVQILYPRLFGAVLVAVGFGIPIAAWFLRSPSRKNKE' A
#
# COMPACT_ATOMS: atom_id res chain seq x y z
N MET A 1 18.82 17.06 -13.97
CA MET A 1 17.36 16.80 -14.05
C MET A 1 17.16 15.30 -14.07
N GLU A 2 17.05 14.73 -12.88
CA GLU A 2 17.14 13.29 -12.61
C GLU A 2 15.73 12.71 -12.34
N GLU A 3 14.78 12.97 -13.25
CA GLU A 3 13.35 12.65 -13.07
C GLU A 3 12.82 11.54 -13.99
N THR A 4 13.66 10.84 -14.75
CA THR A 4 13.14 9.90 -15.78
C THR A 4 12.97 8.45 -15.31
N THR A 5 13.54 8.06 -14.17
CA THR A 5 13.44 6.69 -13.63
C THR A 5 12.22 6.45 -12.74
N LEU A 6 11.52 7.50 -12.29
CA LEU A 6 10.26 7.41 -11.53
C LEU A 6 9.03 7.08 -12.41
N LYS A 7 9.13 7.16 -13.74
CA LYS A 7 8.00 6.96 -14.67
C LYS A 7 7.42 5.55 -14.71
N ARG A 8 8.03 4.56 -14.05
CA ARG A 8 7.56 3.16 -14.09
C ARG A 8 6.77 2.71 -12.87
N VAL A 9 6.49 3.60 -11.92
CA VAL A 9 5.43 3.38 -10.92
C VAL A 9 4.34 4.38 -11.27
N LYS A 10 3.13 3.92 -11.61
CA LYS A 10 2.03 4.82 -11.96
C LYS A 10 1.81 5.63 -10.69
N SER A 11 1.91 6.96 -10.74
CA SER A 11 1.80 7.81 -9.53
C SER A 11 0.55 7.48 -8.69
N TRP A 12 -0.49 6.96 -9.34
CA TRP A 12 -1.69 6.40 -8.73
C TRP A 12 -1.46 5.19 -7.79
N GLU A 13 -0.59 4.25 -8.14
CA GLU A 13 -0.24 3.07 -7.31
C GLU A 13 0.43 3.51 -6.00
N LEU A 14 1.30 4.52 -6.11
CA LEU A 14 2.02 5.12 -4.99
C LEU A 14 1.05 5.88 -4.07
N LEU A 15 0.11 6.63 -4.66
CA LEU A 15 -0.92 7.38 -3.94
C LEU A 15 -1.92 6.45 -3.22
N MET A 16 -2.30 5.34 -3.85
CA MET A 16 -3.10 4.27 -3.22
C MET A 16 -2.37 3.63 -2.04
N GLY A 17 -1.09 3.26 -2.22
CA GLY A 17 -0.28 2.71 -1.13
C GLY A 17 -0.19 3.68 0.07
N LEU A 18 0.04 4.97 -0.21
CA LEU A 18 0.10 6.02 0.81
C LEU A 18 -1.22 6.17 1.57
N LEU A 19 -2.36 6.13 0.85
CA LEU A 19 -3.70 6.18 1.45
C LEU A 19 -3.94 5.01 2.41
N PHE A 20 -3.59 3.80 2.02
CA PHE A 20 -3.73 2.62 2.89
C PHE A 20 -2.84 2.71 4.14
N ILE A 21 -1.62 3.23 4.00
CA ILE A 21 -0.73 3.48 5.13
C ILE A 21 -1.35 4.50 6.09
N PHE A 22 -1.86 5.63 5.58
CA PHE A 22 -2.48 6.67 6.41
C PHE A 22 -3.72 6.18 7.16
N ILE A 23 -4.60 5.44 6.47
CA ILE A 23 -5.80 4.88 7.09
C ILE A 23 -5.41 3.85 8.17
N GLY A 24 -4.42 2.99 7.87
CA GLY A 24 -3.95 2.00 8.83
C GLY A 24 -3.29 2.64 10.06
N LEU A 25 -2.44 3.65 9.88
CA LEU A 25 -1.83 4.41 10.97
C LEU A 25 -2.88 5.12 11.84
N SER A 26 -3.87 5.75 11.22
CA SER A 26 -4.97 6.37 11.96
C SER A 26 -5.70 5.36 12.85
N GLY A 27 -5.88 4.12 12.38
CA GLY A 27 -6.50 3.05 13.18
C GLY A 27 -5.63 2.47 14.29
N ILE A 28 -4.29 2.56 14.14
CA ILE A 28 -3.34 2.16 15.19
C ILE A 28 -3.25 3.25 16.26
N ASP A 29 -3.19 4.52 15.85
CA ASP A 29 -2.99 5.67 16.73
C ASP A 29 -4.24 5.99 17.56
N SER A 30 -5.41 5.98 16.93
CA SER A 30 -6.68 6.28 17.61
C SER A 30 -7.18 5.12 18.47
N ASP A 31 -6.56 3.93 18.40
CA ASP A 31 -6.98 2.65 19.02
C ASP A 31 -8.44 2.23 18.77
N GLU A 32 -9.20 3.02 18.03
CA GLU A 32 -10.60 2.83 17.72
C GLU A 32 -10.80 2.97 16.21
N MET A 33 -11.21 1.87 15.57
CA MET A 33 -11.70 1.89 14.20
C MET A 33 -13.15 1.46 14.17
N TYR A 34 -14.01 2.35 13.72
CA TYR A 34 -15.42 2.06 13.48
C TYR A 34 -15.67 1.87 12.00
N ARG A 35 -16.29 0.76 11.63
CA ARG A 35 -16.82 0.57 10.28
C ARG A 35 -18.33 0.38 10.40
N TRP A 36 -19.10 1.34 9.86
CA TRP A 36 -20.56 1.34 9.92
C TRP A 36 -21.13 1.17 11.34
N GLY A 37 -20.52 1.85 12.32
CA GLY A 37 -20.95 1.82 13.73
C GLY A 37 -20.54 0.56 14.49
N VAL A 38 -19.86 -0.40 13.84
CA VAL A 38 -19.29 -1.58 14.51
C VAL A 38 -17.82 -1.31 14.80
N GLN A 39 -17.45 -1.41 16.08
CA GLN A 39 -16.07 -1.31 16.53
C GLN A 39 -15.32 -2.54 16.03
N ILE A 40 -14.22 -2.33 15.30
CA ILE A 40 -13.37 -3.44 14.84
C ILE A 40 -12.72 -4.05 16.09
N LEU A 41 -12.90 -5.36 16.30
CA LEU A 41 -12.46 -6.07 17.51
C LEU A 41 -10.93 -5.93 17.77
N TYR A 42 -10.15 -5.75 16.70
CA TYR A 42 -8.70 -5.54 16.78
C TYR A 42 -8.25 -4.39 15.86
N PRO A 43 -8.44 -3.13 16.27
CA PRO A 43 -8.12 -1.93 15.48
C PRO A 43 -6.65 -1.89 15.10
N ARG A 44 -5.76 -2.20 16.05
CA ARG A 44 -4.30 -2.26 15.82
C ARG A 44 -3.89 -3.31 14.80
N LEU A 45 -4.42 -4.54 14.91
CA LEU A 45 -4.11 -5.62 13.96
C LEU A 45 -4.62 -5.27 12.56
N PHE A 46 -5.85 -4.76 12.47
CA PHE A 46 -6.43 -4.35 11.20
C PHE A 46 -5.65 -3.19 10.56
N GLY A 47 -5.28 -2.18 11.36
CA GLY A 47 -4.44 -1.07 10.92
C GLY A 47 -3.05 -1.53 10.47
N ALA A 48 -2.41 -2.45 11.21
CA ALA A 48 -1.11 -3.01 10.84
C ALA A 48 -1.17 -3.79 9.51
N VAL A 49 -2.24 -4.56 9.28
CA VAL A 49 -2.48 -5.23 8.00
C VAL A 49 -2.68 -4.20 6.88
N LEU A 50 -3.42 -3.12 7.13
CA LEU A 50 -3.60 -2.04 6.15
C LEU A 50 -2.28 -1.38 5.76
N VAL A 51 -1.42 -1.09 6.74
CA VAL A 51 -0.08 -0.55 6.52
C VAL A 51 0.75 -1.55 5.70
N ALA A 52 0.74 -2.83 6.06
CA ALA A 52 1.46 -3.88 5.33
C ALA A 52 0.98 -3.99 3.86
N VAL A 53 -0.34 -3.89 3.61
CA VAL A 53 -0.91 -3.86 2.26
C VAL A 53 -0.48 -2.59 1.52
N GLY A 54 -0.48 -1.44 2.18
CA GLY A 54 -0.03 -0.17 1.60
C GLY A 54 1.42 -0.20 1.12
N PHE A 55 2.31 -0.88 1.84
CA PHE A 55 3.68 -1.18 1.37
C PHE A 55 3.74 -2.34 0.36
N GLY A 56 2.83 -3.30 0.44
CA GLY A 56 2.74 -4.43 -0.48
C GLY A 56 2.37 -4.02 -1.91
N ILE A 57 1.55 -2.99 -2.10
CA ILE A 57 1.14 -2.47 -3.42
C ILE A 57 2.34 -2.02 -4.27
N PRO A 58 3.23 -1.11 -3.82
CA PRO A 58 4.39 -0.71 -4.62
C PRO A 58 5.38 -1.86 -4.83
N ILE A 59 5.53 -2.78 -3.87
CA ILE A 59 6.38 -3.98 -4.02
C ILE A 59 5.81 -4.92 -5.09
N ALA A 60 4.52 -5.21 -5.05
CA ALA A 60 3.84 -6.05 -6.03
C ALA A 60 3.82 -5.39 -7.42
N ALA A 61 3.57 -4.09 -7.49
CA ALA A 61 3.67 -3.31 -8.73
C ALA A 61 5.08 -3.37 -9.31
N TRP A 62 6.12 -3.29 -8.47
CA TRP A 62 7.51 -3.44 -8.89
C TRP A 62 7.82 -4.85 -9.36
N PHE A 63 7.31 -5.88 -8.70
CA PHE A 63 7.52 -7.28 -9.08
C PHE A 63 6.78 -7.66 -10.37
N LEU A 64 5.52 -7.22 -10.54
CA LEU A 64 4.72 -7.43 -11.75
C LEU A 64 5.25 -6.64 -12.95
N ARG A 65 5.85 -5.46 -12.71
CA ARG A 65 6.57 -4.71 -13.76
C ARG A 65 8.00 -5.15 -13.94
N SER A 66 8.57 -5.93 -13.02
CA SER A 66 9.89 -6.53 -13.22
C SER A 66 9.77 -7.34 -14.51
N PRO A 67 10.53 -6.96 -15.56
CA PRO A 67 10.40 -7.58 -16.85
C PRO A 67 10.77 -9.05 -16.65
N SER A 68 9.76 -9.91 -16.59
CA SER A 68 9.94 -11.33 -16.82
C SER A 68 10.71 -11.39 -18.12
N ARG A 69 11.93 -11.89 -17.99
CA ARG A 69 12.98 -12.01 -18.99
C ARG A 69 12.55 -13.05 -20.02
N LYS A 70 11.33 -12.93 -20.57
CA LYS A 70 10.86 -13.59 -21.80
C LYS A 70 11.43 -12.83 -22.99
N ASN A 71 12.76 -12.81 -23.02
CA ASN A 71 13.55 -12.71 -24.22
C ASN A 71 14.56 -13.84 -24.11
N LYS A 72 14.03 -15.06 -24.18
CA LYS A 72 14.78 -16.24 -24.59
C LYS A 72 13.83 -17.08 -25.42
N GLU A 73 14.08 -16.95 -26.72
CA GLU A 73 13.82 -17.90 -27.81
C GLU A 73 12.38 -17.98 -28.33
#